data_AF-A0A5Q0BI95-F1
#
_entry.id   AF-A0A5Q0BI95-F1
#
_cell.length_a   1.000
_cell.length_b   1.000
_cell.length_c   1.000
_cell.angle_alpha   90.00
_cell.angle_beta   90.00
_cell.angle_gamma   90.00
#
_symmetry.space_group_name_H-M   'P 1'
#
loop_
_entity.id
_entity.type
_entity.pdbx_description
1 polymer ?
#
loop_
_entity_poly.entity_id
_entity_poly.type
_entity_poly.pdbx_seq_one_letter_code
_entity_poly.pdbx_strand_id
1 'polypeptide(L)'
;MIFKSVTIHNLFSYYGEVCFDLARPQGEAGNIVVIMERNGYGKTSFLNSVKLLFGGVTKELMAGMQRGSPGTQKSFVLGTQERWGILNHKARASGEARCGVSAVLLDETDQETRITRSWDLRSDD
;
A
#
# COMPACT_ATOMS: atom_id res chain seq x y z
N MET A 1 -11.26 5.49 -15.49
CA MET A 1 -10.29 4.62 -14.78
C MET A 1 -10.91 4.07 -13.50
N ILE A 2 -11.01 2.75 -13.37
CA ILE A 2 -11.45 2.05 -12.14
C ILE A 2 -10.41 0.99 -11.74
N PHE A 3 -10.39 0.56 -10.48
CA PHE A 3 -9.53 -0.55 -10.06
C PHE A 3 -10.09 -1.89 -10.52
N LYS A 4 -9.25 -2.72 -11.15
CA LYS A 4 -9.48 -4.15 -11.29
C LYS A 4 -8.91 -4.91 -10.09
N SER A 5 -7.71 -4.55 -9.66
CA SER A 5 -7.08 -5.21 -8.52
C SER A 5 -6.06 -4.32 -7.84
N VAL A 6 -5.81 -4.59 -6.56
CA VAL A 6 -4.75 -3.97 -5.77
C VAL A 6 -3.96 -5.07 -5.07
N THR A 7 -2.66 -5.12 -5.31
CA THR A 7 -1.73 -6.05 -4.66
C THR A 7 -0.85 -5.28 -3.69
N ILE A 8 -0.81 -5.73 -2.44
CA ILE A 8 0.01 -5.15 -1.37
C ILE A 8 1.06 -6.17 -0.95
N HIS A 9 2.32 -5.74 -0.91
CA HIS A 9 3.46 -6.57 -0.54
C HIS A 9 4.18 -5.97 0.67
N ASN A 10 4.17 -6.67 1.81
CA ASN A 10 4.90 -6.32 3.03
C ASN A 10 4.66 -4.87 3.54
N LEU A 11 3.48 -4.27 3.31
CA LEU A 11 3.15 -2.93 3.80
C LEU A 11 2.22 -2.99 5.03
N PHE A 12 2.57 -2.21 6.06
CA PHE A 12 1.81 -2.04 7.29
C PHE A 12 1.40 -3.37 7.93
N SER A 13 0.10 -3.69 8.00
CA SER A 13 -0.44 -4.94 8.53
C SER A 13 -0.33 -6.13 7.58
N TYR A 14 -0.05 -5.91 6.29
CA TYR A 14 0.00 -6.97 5.28
C TYR A 14 1.40 -7.58 5.24
N TYR A 15 1.50 -8.86 5.55
CA TYR A 15 2.72 -9.66 5.44
C TYR A 15 2.62 -10.57 4.21
N GLY A 16 3.72 -10.71 3.47
CA GLY A 16 3.72 -11.38 2.17
C GLY A 16 2.99 -10.56 1.11
N GLU A 17 2.52 -11.25 0.09
CA GLU A 17 1.71 -10.68 -0.99
C GLU A 17 0.22 -10.93 -0.73
N VAL A 18 -0.57 -9.86 -0.75
CA VAL A 18 -2.03 -9.92 -0.60
C VAL A 18 -2.67 -9.21 -1.79
N CYS A 19 -3.52 -9.92 -2.53
CA CYS A 19 -4.23 -9.37 -3.68
C CYS A 19 -5.72 -9.17 -3.35
N PHE A 20 -6.20 -7.96 -3.61
CA PHE A 20 -7.61 -7.60 -3.55
C PHE A 20 -8.14 -7.58 -4.99
N ASP A 21 -9.05 -8.50 -5.28
CA ASP A 21 -9.86 -8.43 -6.49
C ASP A 21 -10.97 -7.40 -6.28
N LEU A 22 -10.95 -6.37 -7.12
CA LEU A 22 -11.90 -5.26 -7.11
C LEU A 22 -12.67 -5.21 -8.44
N ALA A 23 -12.49 -6.24 -9.29
CA ALA A 23 -13.15 -6.32 -10.56
C ALA A 23 -14.67 -6.34 -10.36
N ARG A 24 -15.35 -5.63 -11.25
CA ARG A 24 -16.79 -5.72 -11.34
C ARG A 24 -17.19 -7.15 -11.77
N PRO A 25 -18.18 -7.78 -11.12
CA PRO A 25 -18.77 -9.02 -11.62
C PRO A 25 -19.33 -8.84 -13.03
N GLN A 26 -19.09 -9.81 -13.91
CA GLN A 26 -19.49 -9.71 -15.31
C GLN A 26 -21.01 -9.49 -15.44
N GLY A 27 -21.41 -8.45 -16.18
CA GLY A 27 -22.81 -8.14 -16.44
C GLY A 27 -23.54 -7.33 -15.36
N GLU A 28 -22.86 -6.94 -14.28
CA GLU A 28 -23.46 -6.11 -13.23
C GLU A 28 -23.15 -4.62 -13.40
N ALA A 29 -24.13 -3.75 -13.10
CA ALA A 29 -23.91 -2.31 -13.04
C ALA A 29 -23.46 -1.89 -11.64
N GLY A 30 -22.36 -1.14 -11.54
CA GLY A 30 -21.89 -0.61 -10.26
C GLY A 30 -20.38 -0.39 -10.20
N ASN A 31 -19.94 0.58 -9.41
CA ASN A 31 -18.52 0.93 -9.22
C ASN A 31 -18.16 1.09 -7.73
N ILE A 32 -18.96 0.49 -6.85
CA ILE A 32 -18.78 0.55 -5.41
C ILE A 32 -18.29 -0.81 -4.95
N VAL A 33 -17.12 -0.84 -4.31
CA VAL A 33 -16.59 -2.03 -3.63
C VAL A 33 -16.55 -1.76 -2.14
N VAL A 34 -17.04 -2.70 -1.33
CA VAL A 34 -17.04 -2.59 0.12
C VAL A 34 -16.01 -3.56 0.70
N ILE A 35 -14.99 -3.01 1.35
CA ILE A 35 -14.00 -3.78 2.13
C ILE A 35 -14.44 -3.74 3.60
N MET A 36 -14.99 -4.84 4.10
CA MET A 36 -15.50 -4.95 5.47
C MET A 36 -14.62 -5.83 6.33
N GLU A 37 -14.22 -5.33 7.50
CA GLU A 37 -13.42 -6.06 8.47
C GLU A 37 -13.56 -5.46 9.88
N ARG A 38 -13.14 -6.20 10.92
CA ARG A 38 -13.09 -5.66 12.30
C ARG A 38 -12.02 -4.57 12.44
N ASN A 39 -12.11 -3.76 13.50
CA ASN A 39 -11.06 -2.79 13.79
C ASN A 39 -9.74 -3.51 14.12
N GLY A 40 -8.63 -2.97 13.60
CA GLY A 40 -7.31 -3.59 13.72
C GLY A 40 -6.92 -4.54 12.57
N TYR A 41 -7.83 -4.89 11.66
CA TYR A 41 -7.59 -5.87 10.58
C TYR A 41 -7.10 -5.25 9.26
N GLY A 42 -6.46 -4.08 9.32
CA GLY A 42 -5.77 -3.52 8.16
C GLY A 42 -6.57 -2.62 7.21
N LYS A 43 -7.84 -2.30 7.49
CA LYS A 43 -8.63 -1.37 6.65
C LYS A 43 -7.92 -0.03 6.40
N THR A 44 -7.40 0.59 7.46
CA THR A 44 -6.63 1.84 7.36
C THR A 44 -5.32 1.62 6.61
N SER A 45 -4.67 0.47 6.81
CA SER A 45 -3.45 0.06 6.10
C SER A 45 -3.69 -0.12 4.60
N PHE A 46 -4.85 -0.65 4.19
CA PHE A 46 -5.24 -0.75 2.78
C PHE A 46 -5.31 0.64 2.16
N LEU A 47 -6.11 1.53 2.77
CA LEU A 47 -6.29 2.90 2.28
C LEU A 47 -4.95 3.65 2.19
N ASN A 48 -4.10 3.48 3.20
CA ASN A 48 -2.76 4.07 3.24
C ASN A 48 -1.83 3.50 2.17
N SER A 49 -1.94 2.21 1.84
CA SER A 49 -1.20 1.59 0.74
C SER A 49 -1.64 2.15 -0.62
N VAL A 50 -2.95 2.35 -0.82
CA VAL A 50 -3.47 2.98 -2.05
C VAL A 50 -3.01 4.45 -2.15
N LYS A 51 -2.99 5.20 -1.05
CA LYS A 51 -2.42 6.56 -1.04
C LYS A 51 -0.94 6.55 -1.44
N LEU A 52 -0.17 5.62 -0.89
CA LEU A 52 1.23 5.42 -1.22
C LEU A 52 1.44 5.07 -2.70
N LEU A 53 0.55 4.30 -3.33
CA LEU A 53 0.64 3.94 -4.74
C LEU A 53 0.73 5.18 -5.65
N PHE A 54 -0.14 6.18 -5.44
CA PHE A 54 -0.19 7.40 -6.26
C PHE A 54 0.71 8.53 -5.75
N GLY A 55 0.71 8.77 -4.44
CA GLY A 55 1.44 9.89 -3.84
C GLY A 55 2.88 9.58 -3.46
N GLY A 56 3.19 8.31 -3.18
CA GLY A 56 4.46 7.94 -2.56
C GLY A 56 4.61 8.46 -1.15
N VAL A 57 5.86 8.54 -0.69
CA VAL A 57 6.18 9.05 0.65
C VAL A 57 6.24 10.58 0.59
N THR A 58 5.10 11.25 0.79
CA THR A 58 5.02 12.72 0.88
C THR A 58 5.02 13.19 2.34
N LYS A 59 5.39 14.45 2.58
CA LYS A 59 5.40 15.03 3.94
C LYS A 59 4.02 15.05 4.56
N GLU A 60 2.98 15.31 3.78
CA GLU A 60 1.58 15.34 4.21
C GLU A 60 1.12 13.93 4.61
N LEU A 61 1.49 12.93 3.82
CA LEU A 61 1.18 11.54 4.12
C LEU A 61 1.92 11.07 5.39
N MET A 62 3.19 11.43 5.53
CA MET A 62 3.98 11.16 6.74
C MET A 62 3.37 11.83 7.97
N ALA A 63 2.97 13.10 7.88
CA ALA A 63 2.34 13.85 8.97
C ALA A 63 0.95 13.32 9.35
N GLY A 64 0.19 12.84 8.37
CA GLY A 64 -1.12 12.20 8.60
C GLY A 64 -1.02 10.80 9.21
N MET A 65 0.09 10.09 9.00
CA MET A 65 0.34 8.77 9.57
C MET A 65 1.06 8.81 10.93
N GLN A 66 1.86 9.85 11.19
CA GLN A 66 2.70 9.95 12.39
C GLN A 66 2.78 11.39 12.92
N ARG A 67 2.69 11.54 14.25
CA ARG A 67 2.95 12.84 14.91
C ARG A 67 4.46 13.09 15.00
N GLY A 68 4.93 14.23 14.49
CA GLY A 68 6.33 14.68 14.61
C GLY A 68 6.99 15.03 13.27
N SER A 69 8.26 15.49 13.30
CA SER A 69 9.00 15.86 12.09
C SER A 69 9.18 14.63 11.17
N PRO A 70 8.84 14.72 9.87
CA PRO A 70 9.05 13.63 8.92
C PRO A 70 10.56 13.41 8.76
N GLY A 71 11.04 12.24 9.17
CA GLY A 71 12.43 11.86 8.96
C GLY A 71 12.75 11.62 7.47
N THR A 72 13.85 10.92 7.19
CA THR A 72 14.16 10.49 5.82
C THR A 72 13.17 9.46 5.30
N GLN A 73 13.03 9.33 3.98
CA GLN A 73 12.21 8.28 3.37
C GLN A 73 12.61 6.88 3.87
N LYS A 74 13.92 6.61 4.00
CA LYS A 74 14.45 5.36 4.59
C LYS A 74 13.93 5.14 6.03
N SER A 75 13.94 6.18 6.87
CA SER A 75 13.40 6.10 8.23
C SER A 75 11.88 5.92 8.28
N PHE A 76 11.14 6.45 7.30
CA PHE A 76 9.70 6.24 7.19
C PHE A 76 9.36 4.81 6.75
N VAL A 77 10.18 4.22 5.87
CA VAL A 77 10.00 2.82 5.45
C VAL A 77 10.38 1.84 6.55
N LEU A 78 11.54 2.00 7.19
CA LEU A 78 12.02 1.10 8.24
C LEU A 78 11.36 1.32 9.61
N GLY A 79 11.01 2.56 9.91
CA GLY A 79 10.77 3.02 11.27
C GLY A 79 12.08 3.35 12.00
N THR A 80 11.95 4.04 13.13
CA THR A 80 13.03 4.38 14.06
C THR A 80 12.82 3.65 15.39
N GLN A 81 13.69 3.84 16.39
CA GLN A 81 13.44 3.29 17.73
C GLN A 81 12.15 3.83 18.37
N GLU A 82 11.71 5.01 17.95
CA GLU A 82 10.55 5.71 18.51
C GLU A 82 9.30 5.58 17.63
N ARG A 83 9.43 5.10 16.39
CA ARG A 83 8.36 5.11 15.39
C ARG A 83 8.33 3.85 14.54
N TRP A 84 7.14 3.33 14.29
CA TRP A 84 6.92 2.21 13.38
C TRP A 84 7.13 2.65 11.92
N GLY A 85 7.69 1.78 11.08
CA GLY A 85 7.84 2.02 9.64
C GLY A 85 6.62 1.56 8.84
N ILE A 86 6.59 1.86 7.54
CA ILE A 86 5.60 1.28 6.63
C ILE A 86 5.92 -0.17 6.24
N LEU A 87 7.16 -0.64 6.41
CA LEU A 87 7.51 -2.05 6.24
C LEU A 87 6.87 -2.90 7.35
N ASN A 88 6.22 -3.99 6.96
CA ASN A 88 5.62 -4.93 7.89
C ASN A 88 6.66 -5.51 8.88
N HIS A 89 6.31 -5.55 10.16
CA HIS A 89 7.23 -5.98 11.22
C HIS A 89 7.68 -7.44 11.07
N LYS A 90 6.82 -8.35 10.60
CA LYS A 90 7.18 -9.76 10.38
C LYS A 90 8.13 -9.89 9.19
N ALA A 91 7.87 -9.15 8.10
CA ALA A 91 8.76 -9.08 6.94
C ALA A 91 10.14 -8.57 7.35
N ARG A 92 10.19 -7.49 8.13
CA ARG A 92 11.45 -6.97 8.67
C ARG A 92 12.17 -8.01 9.53
N ALA A 93 11.46 -8.70 10.43
CA ALA A 93 12.03 -9.73 11.28
C ALA A 93 12.55 -10.95 10.49
N SER A 94 11.97 -11.25 9.33
CA SER A 94 12.44 -12.31 8.42
C SER A 94 13.55 -11.86 7.47
N GLY A 95 14.09 -10.64 7.62
CA GLY A 95 15.17 -10.13 6.77
C GLY A 95 14.72 -9.58 5.40
N GLU A 96 13.41 -9.42 5.20
CA GLU A 96 12.89 -8.76 4.01
C GLU A 96 13.17 -7.26 4.07
N ALA A 97 13.61 -6.74 2.93
CA ALA A 97 13.98 -5.34 2.76
C ALA A 97 13.09 -4.62 1.73
N ARG A 98 12.14 -5.35 1.13
CA ARG A 98 11.30 -4.85 0.05
C ARG A 98 9.83 -4.85 0.45
N CYS A 99 9.17 -3.74 0.19
CA CYS A 99 7.72 -3.60 0.29
C CYS A 99 7.19 -2.76 -0.87
N GLY A 100 5.89 -2.84 -1.12
CA GLY A 100 5.29 -2.12 -2.22
C GLY A 100 3.81 -2.37 -2.39
N VAL A 101 3.26 -1.68 -3.36
CA VAL A 101 1.87 -1.75 -3.76
C VAL A 101 1.80 -1.64 -5.28
N SER A 102 0.94 -2.43 -5.90
CA SER A 102 0.61 -2.33 -7.31
C SER A 102 -0.88 -2.39 -7.53
N ALA A 103 -1.36 -1.84 -8.63
CA ALA A 103 -2.74 -1.98 -9.05
C ALA A 103 -2.83 -2.21 -10.55
N VAL A 104 -3.89 -2.91 -10.94
CA VAL A 104 -4.37 -2.95 -12.32
C VAL A 104 -5.61 -2.07 -12.39
N LEU A 105 -5.59 -1.11 -13.32
CA LEU A 105 -6.68 -0.19 -13.58
C LEU A 105 -7.31 -0.50 -14.93
N LEU A 106 -8.62 -0.33 -15.06
CA LEU A 106 -9.35 -0.41 -16.33
C LEU A 106 -9.78 0.98 -16.76
N ASP A 107 -9.59 1.29 -18.04
CA ASP A 107 -10.19 2.47 -18.67
C ASP A 107 -11.63 2.20 -19.14
N GLU A 108 -12.20 3.13 -19.92
CA GLU A 108 -13.57 3.01 -20.43
C GLU A 108 -13.73 1.95 -21.53
N THR A 109 -12.61 1.43 -22.04
CA THR A 109 -12.54 0.39 -23.09
C THR A 109 -12.12 -0.97 -22.52
N ASP A 110 -12.13 -1.11 -21.19
CA ASP A 110 -11.61 -2.27 -20.45
C ASP A 110 -10.11 -2.56 -20.69
N GLN A 111 -9.35 -1.56 -21.16
CA GLN A 111 -7.91 -1.70 -21.33
C GLN A 111 -7.20 -1.61 -19.98
N GLU A 112 -6.30 -2.57 -19.74
CA GLU A 112 -5.55 -2.64 -18.49
C GLU A 112 -4.35 -1.71 -18.48
N THR A 113 -4.22 -0.94 -17.39
CA THR A 113 -3.02 -0.18 -17.05
C THR A 113 -2.48 -0.66 -15.70
N ARG A 114 -1.22 -1.09 -15.67
CA ARG A 114 -0.54 -1.48 -14.43
C ARG A 114 0.24 -0.30 -13.87
N ILE A 115 0.02 -0.01 -12.59
CA ILE A 115 0.81 0.95 -11.82
C ILE A 115 1.45 0.25 -10.64
N THR A 116 2.67 0.63 -10.28
CA THR A 116 3.43 -0.01 -9.20
C THR A 116 4.27 1.03 -8.48
N ARG A 117 4.36 0.90 -7.16
CA ARG A 117 5.33 1.60 -6.35
C ARG A 117 5.95 0.63 -5.34
N SER A 118 7.27 0.63 -5.26
CA SER A 118 8.01 -0.20 -4.33
C SER A 118 9.17 0.55 -3.72
N TRP A 119 9.57 0.10 -2.53
CA TRP A 119 10.76 0.55 -1.83
C TRP A 119 11.63 -0.66 -1.58
N ASP A 120 12.89 -0.56 -1.96
CA ASP A 120 13.92 -1.51 -1.60
C ASP A 120 14.93 -0.81 -0.70
N LEU A 121 15.14 -1.37 0.49
CA LEU A 121 16.04 -0.81 1.50
C LEU A 121 17.49 -1.27 1.32
N ARG A 122 17.75 -2.17 0.36
CA ARG A 122 19.10 -2.61 -0.01
C ARG A 122 19.73 -1.69 -1.06
N SER A 123 18.93 -0.90 -1.78
CA SER A 123 19.43 0.12 -2.70
C SER A 123 19.64 1.44 -1.96
N ASP A 124 20.88 1.94 -1.94
CA ASP A 124 21.24 3.26 -1.43
C ASP A 124 21.08 4.33 -2.53
N ASP A 125 19.84 4.54 -3.00
CA ASP A 125 19.48 5.69 -3.85
C ASP A 125 18.57 6.67 -3.08
#